data_AF-A0A838BHN9-F1
#
_entry.id   AF-A0A838BHN9-F1
#
_cell.length_a   1.000
_cell.length_b   1.000
_cell.length_c   1.000
_cell.angle_alpha   90.00
_cell.angle_beta   90.00
_cell.angle_gamma   90.00
#
_symmetry.space_group_name_H-M   'P 1'
#
loop_
_entity.id
_entity.type
_entity.pdbx_description
1 polymer ?
#
loop_
_entity_poly.entity_id
_entity_poly.type
_entity_poly.pdbx_seq_one_letter_code
_entity_poly.pdbx_strand_id
1 'polypeptide(L)'
;MVSAVSSISSMIDRPSAVAAIPTFGGTPAAGAVAGASQASFGDMMAQVANSAIDTMKAGEAASIAGIQGKASVQQVVEAVMSAEQTLQTAIAIRDKVVAAYQEISRMTI
;
A
#
# COMPACT_ATOMS: atom_id res chain seq x y z
N MET A 1 12.76 29.17 35.29
CA MET A 1 11.68 28.17 35.55
C MET A 1 10.35 28.63 34.94
N VAL A 2 10.28 28.90 33.62
CA VAL A 2 9.01 29.31 32.95
C VAL A 2 8.90 28.80 31.50
N SER A 3 9.79 27.91 31.07
CA SER A 3 9.83 27.39 29.70
C SER A 3 8.90 26.18 29.46
N ALA A 4 8.22 25.67 30.49
CA ALA A 4 7.35 24.50 30.36
C ALA A 4 5.94 24.82 29.80
N VAL A 5 5.47 26.07 29.93
CA VAL A 5 4.14 26.48 29.46
C VAL A 5 4.10 26.79 27.95
N SER A 6 5.22 27.22 27.37
CA SER A 6 5.31 27.54 25.93
C SER A 6 5.13 26.31 25.03
N SER A 7 5.50 25.13 25.51
CA SER A 7 5.45 23.88 24.73
C SER A 7 4.02 23.35 24.57
N ILE A 8 3.12 23.65 25.52
CA ILE A 8 1.70 23.27 25.47
C ILE A 8 0.92 24.12 24.45
N SER A 9 1.32 25.37 24.20
CA SER A 9 0.64 26.20 23.20
C SER A 9 0.92 25.75 21.75
N SER A 10 2.09 25.14 21.51
CA SER A 10 2.51 24.69 20.17
C SER A 10 1.88 23.38 19.71
N MET A 11 1.26 22.62 20.62
CA MET A 11 0.56 21.37 20.30
C MET A 11 -0.92 21.58 19.96
N ILE A 12 -1.48 22.75 20.26
CA ILE A 12 -2.89 23.09 19.98
C ILE A 12 -3.11 23.65 18.57
N ASP A 13 -2.08 24.25 17.96
CA ASP A 13 -2.21 25.01 16.71
C ASP A 13 -1.76 24.25 15.44
N ARG A 14 -1.53 22.92 15.54
CA ARG A 14 -1.40 22.12 14.31
C ARG A 14 -2.80 21.73 13.87
N PRO A 15 -3.35 22.30 12.78
CA PRO A 15 -4.44 21.62 12.08
C PRO A 15 -3.85 20.29 11.61
N SER A 16 -4.18 19.23 12.33
CA SER A 16 -4.01 17.87 11.86
C SER A 16 -4.81 17.76 10.57
N ALA A 17 -4.12 17.85 9.44
CA ALA A 17 -4.62 17.31 8.20
C ALA A 17 -4.82 15.82 8.46
N VAL A 18 -6.05 15.46 8.82
CA VAL A 18 -6.54 14.09 8.78
C VAL A 18 -6.34 13.66 7.33
N ALA A 19 -5.26 12.93 7.09
CA ALA A 19 -5.07 12.20 5.87
C ALA A 19 -6.26 11.26 5.75
N ALA A 20 -7.14 11.56 4.80
CA ALA A 20 -8.31 10.75 4.50
C ALA A 20 -7.83 9.33 4.21
N ILE A 21 -8.18 8.41 5.10
CA ILE A 21 -8.06 6.98 4.87
C ILE A 21 -9.09 6.67 3.78
N PRO A 22 -8.73 6.20 2.57
CA PRO A 22 -9.73 5.75 1.62
C PRO A 22 -10.35 4.46 2.16
N THR A 23 -11.41 4.61 2.95
CA THR A 23 -12.31 3.50 3.29
C THR A 23 -12.93 3.03 1.99
N PHE A 24 -12.61 1.80 1.60
CA PHE A 24 -13.20 1.14 0.45
C PHE A 24 -14.61 0.67 0.85
N GLY A 25 -15.60 1.56 0.82
CA GLY A 25 -16.97 1.18 1.20
C GLY A 25 -17.99 2.28 1.53
N GLY A 26 -17.82 3.51 1.07
CA GLY A 26 -18.79 4.60 1.32
C GLY A 26 -19.24 5.30 0.04
N THR A 27 -20.55 5.38 -0.17
CA THR A 27 -21.28 6.03 -1.26
C THR A 27 -20.77 7.44 -1.64
N PRO A 28 -20.76 7.82 -2.94
CA PRO A 28 -20.25 9.12 -3.35
C PRO A 28 -21.26 10.23 -3.08
N ALA A 29 -20.88 11.22 -2.28
CA ALA A 29 -21.54 12.52 -2.21
C ALA A 29 -20.85 13.47 -3.19
N ALA A 30 -21.62 13.95 -4.18
CA ALA A 30 -21.18 14.95 -5.16
C ALA A 30 -21.04 16.34 -4.51
N GLY A 31 -19.91 17.02 -4.75
CA GLY A 31 -19.67 18.36 -4.23
C GLY A 31 -18.34 18.99 -4.67
N ALA A 32 -18.30 19.44 -5.93
CA ALA A 32 -17.68 20.69 -6.42
C ALA A 32 -16.20 21.08 -6.10
N VAL A 33 -15.38 20.92 -7.15
CA VAL A 33 -14.38 21.86 -7.78
C VAL A 33 -13.23 22.49 -6.97
N ALA A 34 -11.99 22.16 -7.37
CA ALA A 34 -11.00 23.13 -7.92
C ALA A 34 -9.65 22.47 -8.28
N GLY A 35 -9.31 22.47 -9.58
CA GLY A 35 -7.92 22.68 -10.03
C GLY A 35 -6.84 21.61 -9.75
N ALA A 36 -7.17 20.38 -9.35
CA ALA A 36 -6.18 19.32 -9.42
C ALA A 36 -5.95 18.99 -10.91
N SER A 37 -4.79 19.39 -11.45
CA SER A 37 -4.27 18.81 -12.70
C SER A 37 -4.55 17.32 -12.62
N GLN A 38 -5.38 16.84 -13.54
CA GLN A 38 -5.89 15.49 -13.57
C GLN A 38 -4.67 14.58 -13.59
N ALA A 39 -4.25 14.11 -12.41
CA ALA A 39 -3.05 13.30 -12.25
C ALA A 39 -3.22 12.14 -13.23
N SER A 40 -2.38 12.11 -14.27
CA SER A 40 -2.57 11.14 -15.31
C SER A 40 -2.39 9.77 -14.69
N PHE A 41 -3.04 8.76 -15.26
CA PHE A 41 -2.82 7.38 -14.81
C PHE A 41 -1.31 7.04 -14.74
N GLY A 42 -0.50 7.63 -15.64
CA GLY A 42 0.96 7.51 -15.61
C GLY A 42 1.60 8.13 -14.37
N ASP A 43 1.15 9.29 -13.91
CA ASP A 43 1.64 9.93 -12.68
C ASP A 43 1.27 9.10 -11.44
N MET A 44 0.05 8.55 -11.41
CA MET A 44 -0.37 7.64 -10.35
C MET A 44 0.48 6.36 -10.34
N MET A 45 0.74 5.78 -11.52
CA MET A 45 1.58 4.59 -11.65
C MET A 45 3.03 4.87 -11.26
N ALA A 46 3.57 6.03 -11.62
CA ALA A 46 4.90 6.47 -11.21
C ALA A 46 4.99 6.67 -9.68
N GLN A 47 3.95 7.21 -9.06
CA GLN A 47 3.90 7.38 -7.61
C GLN A 47 3.80 6.04 -6.87
N VAL A 48 3.03 5.09 -7.42
CA VAL A 48 2.97 3.71 -6.92
C VAL A 48 4.35 3.03 -7.04
N ALA A 49 5.03 3.19 -8.18
CA ALA A 49 6.35 2.62 -8.38
C ALA A 49 7.40 3.18 -7.40
N ASN A 50 7.40 4.51 -7.18
CA ASN A 50 8.29 5.13 -6.19
C ASN A 50 7.98 4.64 -4.76
N SER A 51 6.69 4.55 -4.40
CA SER A 51 6.27 4.02 -3.11
C SER A 51 6.69 2.56 -2.90
N ALA A 52 6.67 1.75 -3.96
CA ALA A 52 7.13 0.37 -3.92
C ALA A 52 8.65 0.27 -3.67
N ILE A 53 9.44 1.14 -4.31
CA ILE A 53 10.89 1.21 -4.08
C ILE A 53 11.20 1.60 -2.63
N ASP A 54 10.53 2.61 -2.10
CA ASP A 54 10.72 3.02 -0.70
C ASP A 54 10.32 1.93 0.29
N THR A 55 9.21 1.23 0.01
CA THR A 55 8.76 0.09 0.81
C THR A 55 9.79 -1.06 0.79
N MET A 56 10.40 -1.31 -0.37
CA MET A 56 11.44 -2.34 -0.52
C MET A 56 12.69 -1.99 0.29
N LYS A 57 13.14 -0.73 0.25
CA LYS A 57 14.28 -0.25 1.08
C LYS A 57 13.97 -0.33 2.57
N ALA A 58 12.74 -0.02 2.98
CA ALA A 58 12.30 -0.18 4.37
C ALA A 58 12.27 -1.66 4.79
N GLY A 59 11.85 -2.54 3.89
CA GLY A 59 11.89 -4.00 4.06
C GLY A 59 13.32 -4.52 4.25
N GLU A 60 14.27 -4.08 3.41
CA GLU A 60 15.69 -4.42 3.56
C GLU A 60 16.25 -3.95 4.92
N ALA A 61 15.93 -2.73 5.34
CA ALA A 61 16.33 -2.22 6.65
C ALA A 61 15.74 -3.06 7.81
N ALA A 62 14.48 -3.50 7.69
CA ALA A 62 13.83 -4.38 8.64
C ALA A 62 14.44 -5.79 8.64
N SER A 63 14.79 -6.36 7.48
CA SER A 63 15.47 -7.65 7.35
C SER A 63 16.87 -7.61 7.95
N ILE A 64 17.63 -6.53 7.73
CA ILE A 64 18.92 -6.30 8.39
C ILE A 64 18.73 -6.22 9.91
N ALA A 65 17.69 -5.53 10.37
CA ALA A 65 17.36 -5.47 11.79
C ALA A 65 16.90 -6.82 12.37
N GLY A 66 16.28 -7.69 11.56
CA GLY A 66 15.79 -9.02 11.91
C GLY A 66 16.89 -10.08 11.99
N ILE A 67 17.88 -10.04 11.09
CA ILE A 67 19.10 -10.89 11.15
C ILE A 67 19.92 -10.58 12.42
N GLN A 68 19.81 -9.36 12.96
CA GLN A 68 20.34 -9.01 14.28
C GLN A 68 19.56 -9.62 15.47
N GLY A 69 18.55 -10.47 15.21
CA GLY A 69 17.85 -11.26 16.25
C GLY A 69 16.60 -10.61 16.85
N LYS A 70 15.91 -9.73 16.12
CA LYS A 70 14.76 -8.96 16.64
C LYS A 70 13.35 -9.53 16.34
N ALA A 71 13.24 -10.70 15.71
CA ALA A 71 11.94 -11.30 15.31
C ALA A 71 11.80 -12.77 15.74
N SER A 72 10.62 -13.17 16.24
CA SER A 72 10.35 -14.51 16.80
C SER A 72 10.00 -15.54 15.72
N VAL A 73 10.24 -16.83 16.01
CA VAL A 73 9.91 -17.96 15.12
C VAL A 73 8.42 -17.96 14.72
N GLN A 74 7.55 -17.46 15.60
CA GLN A 74 6.12 -17.32 15.33
C GLN A 74 5.81 -16.31 14.22
N GLN A 75 6.54 -15.18 14.18
CA GLN A 75 6.42 -14.18 13.12
C GLN A 75 6.87 -14.72 11.77
N VAL A 76 7.88 -15.60 11.75
CA VAL A 76 8.34 -16.26 10.52
C VAL A 76 7.26 -17.18 9.96
N VAL A 77 6.62 -17.99 10.81
CA VAL A 77 5.53 -18.89 10.38
C VAL A 77 4.32 -18.09 9.86
N GLU A 78 3.96 -16.99 10.54
CA GLU A 78 2.85 -16.13 10.13
C GLU A 78 3.12 -15.46 8.76
N ALA A 79 4.35 -14.99 8.55
CA ALA A 79 4.77 -14.44 7.26
C ALA A 79 4.72 -15.49 6.13
N VAL A 80 5.11 -16.73 6.41
CA VAL A 80 5.04 -17.84 5.43
C VAL A 80 3.60 -18.19 5.08
N MET A 81 2.71 -18.29 6.08
CA MET A 81 1.28 -18.56 5.85
C MET A 81 0.61 -17.45 5.02
N SER A 82 0.96 -16.18 5.28
CA SER A 82 0.48 -15.04 4.49
C SER A 82 0.99 -15.08 3.04
N ALA A 83 2.24 -15.50 2.85
CA ALA A 83 2.82 -15.69 1.52
C ALA A 83 2.14 -16.82 0.74
N GLU A 84 1.81 -17.94 1.39
CA GLU A 84 1.07 -19.05 0.77
C GLU A 84 -0.33 -18.64 0.28
N GLN A 85 -1.05 -17.84 1.08
CA GLN A 85 -2.37 -17.34 0.68
C GLN A 85 -2.30 -16.44 -0.56
N THR A 86 -1.26 -15.60 -0.62
CA THR A 86 -1.01 -14.73 -1.79
C THR A 86 -0.63 -15.56 -3.02
N LEU A 87 0.21 -16.57 -2.85
CA LEU A 87 0.62 -17.48 -3.93
C LEU A 87 -0.56 -18.24 -4.51
N GLN A 88 -1.46 -18.77 -3.67
CA GLN A 88 -2.68 -19.45 -4.13
C GLN A 88 -3.55 -18.53 -4.99
N THR A 89 -3.68 -17.27 -4.60
CA THR A 89 -4.43 -16.26 -5.37
C THR A 89 -3.76 -15.99 -6.72
N ALA A 90 -2.42 -15.85 -6.73
CA ALA A 90 -1.67 -15.65 -7.96
C ALA A 90 -1.80 -16.83 -8.93
N ILE A 91 -1.80 -18.07 -8.42
CA ILE A 91 -2.02 -19.28 -9.23
C ILE A 91 -3.42 -19.28 -9.84
N ALA A 92 -4.45 -18.93 -9.07
CA ALA A 92 -5.82 -18.86 -9.58
C ALA A 92 -5.96 -17.84 -10.74
N ILE A 93 -5.29 -16.69 -10.62
CA ILE A 93 -5.24 -15.68 -11.69
C ILE A 93 -4.49 -16.23 -12.92
N ARG A 94 -3.33 -16.86 -12.70
CA ARG A 94 -2.54 -17.49 -13.77
C ARG A 94 -3.37 -18.50 -14.56
N ASP A 95 -4.14 -19.34 -13.87
CA ASP A 95 -4.98 -20.35 -14.53
C ASP A 95 -6.12 -19.72 -15.34
N LYS A 96 -6.70 -18.61 -14.87
CA LYS A 96 -7.71 -17.85 -15.63
C LYS A 96 -7.16 -17.19 -16.88
N VAL A 97 -5.94 -16.64 -16.81
CA VAL A 97 -5.28 -16.03 -17.98
C VAL A 97 -4.95 -17.09 -19.03
N VAL A 98 -4.45 -18.25 -18.59
CA VAL A 98 -4.17 -19.37 -19.51
C VAL A 98 -5.46 -19.87 -20.17
N ALA A 99 -6.56 -20.00 -19.41
CA ALA A 99 -7.86 -20.38 -19.96
C ALA A 99 -8.35 -19.37 -21.00
N ALA A 100 -8.27 -18.06 -20.71
CA ALA A 100 -8.66 -17.01 -21.65
C ALA A 100 -7.83 -17.03 -22.94
N TYR A 101 -6.52 -17.30 -22.84
CA TYR A 101 -5.66 -17.44 -24.01
C TYR A 101 -6.05 -18.65 -24.87
N GLN A 102 -6.35 -19.80 -24.24
CA GLN A 102 -6.82 -20.98 -24.96
C GLN A 102 -8.19 -20.77 -25.60
N GLU A 103 -9.10 -20.04 -24.97
CA GLU A 103 -10.41 -19.68 -25.53
C GLU A 103 -10.25 -18.84 -26.81
N ILE A 104 -9.45 -17.77 -26.74
CA ILE A 104 -9.13 -16.91 -27.90
C ILE A 104 -8.47 -17.72 -29.02
N SER A 105 -7.56 -18.64 -28.66
CA SER A 105 -6.89 -19.51 -29.63
C SER A 105 -7.83 -20.54 -30.27
N ARG A 106 -8.87 -21.00 -29.57
CA ARG A 106 -9.90 -21.88 -30.17
C ARG A 106 -10.88 -21.09 -31.05
N MET A 107 -10.98 -19.79 -30.83
CA MET A 107 -11.71 -18.83 -31.67
C MET A 107 -10.83 -18.31 -32.84
N THR A 108 -9.96 -19.17 -33.39
CA THR A 108 -9.24 -18.84 -34.62
C THR A 108 -10.22 -18.82 -35.79
N ILE A 109 -10.09 -17.79 -36.63
CA ILE A 109 -10.67 -17.65 -37.97
C ILE A 109 -10.39 -18.86 -38.88
#